data_AF-A0AAW5KPN6-F1
#
_entry.id   AF-A0AAW5KPN6-F1
#
_cell.length_a   1.000
_cell.length_b   1.000
_cell.length_c   1.000
_cell.angle_alpha   90.00
_cell.angle_beta   90.00
_cell.angle_gamma   90.00
#
_symmetry.space_group_name_H-M   'P 1'
#
loop_
_entity.id
_entity.type
_entity.pdbx_description
1 polymer ?
#
loop_
_entity_poly.entity_id
_entity_poly.type
_entity_poly.pdbx_seq_one_letter_code
_entity_poly.pdbx_strand_id
1 'polypeptide(L)'
;MVNIDNFKKLEKEYGIYGSWAIWTEPDVSPKSNTGDMSWVNDDLHEKVGTGFVFVGLNCADGHGNQNQDGKIKWKNFHSDYRFQNDYKLRFALKETPYWGSYITDIIKDYFETDSSKVALSIKKNPEFVQKNIKLFERELELIGHKNPVIVAMGGASYNILQRYLGDRYTVIKVKHYAYRISKEKYREQVLDTLKSVK
;
A
#
# COMPACT_ATOMS: atom_id res chain seq x y z
N MET A 1 15.24 2.74 6.65
CA MET A 1 14.85 2.81 8.06
C MET A 1 14.03 4.07 8.28
N VAL A 2 12.95 3.97 9.06
CA VAL A 2 12.12 5.12 9.46
C VAL A 2 12.54 5.54 10.86
N ASN A 3 12.63 6.85 11.12
CA ASN A 3 12.82 7.35 12.48
C ASN A 3 11.67 6.92 13.40
N ILE A 4 11.94 6.47 14.62
CA ILE A 4 10.93 5.93 15.55
C ILE A 4 9.76 6.90 15.82
N ASP A 5 10.02 8.21 15.92
CA ASP A 5 8.97 9.20 16.17
C ASP A 5 8.05 9.34 14.97
N ASN A 6 8.63 9.33 13.76
CA ASN A 6 7.86 9.34 12.54
C ASN A 6 7.10 8.03 12.34
N PHE A 7 7.70 6.89 12.67
CA PHE A 7 7.06 5.58 12.60
C PHE A 7 5.81 5.53 13.50
N LYS A 8 5.92 5.99 14.76
CA LYS A 8 4.80 6.09 15.70
C LYS A 8 3.71 7.06 15.21
N LYS A 9 4.09 8.18 14.59
CA LYS A 9 3.12 9.10 13.96
C LYS A 9 2.42 8.45 12.77
N LEU A 10 3.16 7.74 11.92
CA LEU A 10 2.62 7.05 10.75
C LEU A 10 1.63 5.96 11.18
N GLU A 11 1.96 5.17 12.20
CA GLU A 11 1.04 4.19 12.79
C GLU A 11 -0.23 4.87 13.32
N LYS A 12 -0.07 5.92 14.13
CA LYS A 12 -1.19 6.62 14.77
C LYS A 12 -2.11 7.31 13.76
N GLU A 13 -1.56 7.95 12.73
CA GLU A 13 -2.33 8.75 11.77
C GLU A 13 -2.84 7.91 10.59
N TYR A 14 -2.07 6.91 10.15
CA TYR A 14 -2.30 6.20 8.89
C TYR A 14 -2.32 4.67 9.00
N GLY A 15 -2.12 4.07 10.18
CA GLY A 15 -2.08 2.62 10.35
C GLY A 15 -3.37 1.87 9.97
N ILE A 16 -4.49 2.60 9.80
CA ILE A 16 -5.74 2.06 9.27
C ILE A 16 -5.84 2.12 7.73
N TYR A 17 -4.98 2.88 7.05
CA TYR A 17 -4.98 3.04 5.59
C TYR A 17 -3.76 2.40 4.94
N GLY A 18 -2.64 2.39 5.65
CA GLY A 18 -1.37 1.90 5.18
C GLY A 18 -0.73 0.95 6.17
N SER A 19 0.27 0.22 5.68
CA SER A 19 1.03 -0.78 6.39
C SER A 19 2.39 -0.98 5.73
N TRP A 20 3.03 -2.09 6.03
CA TRP A 20 4.29 -2.50 5.45
C TRP A 20 4.08 -3.75 4.61
N ALA A 21 4.82 -3.89 3.52
CA ALA A 21 4.80 -5.04 2.64
C ALA A 21 5.48 -6.25 3.29
N ILE A 22 4.90 -6.70 4.41
CA ILE A 22 5.32 -7.80 5.26
C ILE A 22 4.07 -8.59 5.60
N TRP A 23 4.16 -9.90 5.45
CA TRP A 23 3.08 -10.80 5.77
C TRP A 23 3.64 -12.08 6.36
N THR A 24 2.90 -12.71 7.25
CA THR A 24 3.18 -14.07 7.72
C THR A 24 3.14 -15.06 6.56
N GLU A 25 3.89 -16.15 6.65
CA GLU A 25 3.92 -17.22 5.65
C GLU A 25 2.54 -17.92 5.50
N PRO A 26 2.18 -18.40 4.29
CA PRO A 26 1.01 -19.25 4.11
C PRO A 26 1.18 -20.61 4.80
N ASP A 27 0.09 -21.20 5.29
CA ASP A 27 0.05 -22.54 5.87
C ASP A 27 -0.68 -23.56 4.97
N VAL A 28 -2.00 -23.42 4.79
CA VAL A 28 -2.93 -24.33 4.12
C VAL A 28 -3.17 -23.90 2.68
N SER A 29 -3.19 -22.60 2.41
CA SER A 29 -3.44 -22.04 1.08
C SER A 29 -2.56 -20.83 0.81
N PRO A 30 -2.34 -20.45 -0.47
CA PRO A 30 -1.65 -19.22 -0.79
C PRO A 30 -2.28 -17.97 -0.15
N LYS A 31 -3.56 -17.99 0.23
CA LYS A 31 -4.25 -16.86 0.86
C LYS A 31 -4.18 -16.83 2.38
N SER A 32 -3.72 -17.91 3.00
CA SER A 32 -3.66 -17.99 4.45
C SER A 32 -2.73 -16.93 5.04
N ASN A 33 -3.06 -16.48 6.26
CA ASN A 33 -2.27 -15.56 7.07
C ASN A 33 -1.99 -14.18 6.47
N THR A 34 -2.69 -13.77 5.40
CA THR A 34 -2.52 -12.43 4.83
C THR A 34 -3.01 -11.31 5.75
N GLY A 35 -3.83 -11.62 6.75
CA GLY A 35 -4.24 -10.70 7.81
C GLY A 35 -3.53 -10.85 9.14
N ASP A 36 -2.62 -11.80 9.23
CA ASP A 36 -1.86 -11.98 10.46
C ASP A 36 -0.86 -10.83 10.64
N MET A 37 -0.90 -10.22 11.82
CA MET A 37 -0.07 -9.10 12.25
C MET A 37 0.89 -9.49 13.39
N SER A 38 1.04 -10.79 13.68
CA SER A 38 1.94 -11.30 14.73
C SER A 38 3.42 -10.91 14.56
N TRP A 39 3.80 -10.50 13.34
CA TRP A 39 5.14 -10.00 13.01
C TRP A 39 5.38 -8.53 13.45
N VAL A 40 4.34 -7.77 13.78
CA VAL A 40 4.47 -6.38 14.24
C VAL A 40 5.06 -6.36 15.64
N ASN A 41 6.16 -5.63 15.81
CA ASN A 41 6.87 -5.41 17.07
C ASN A 41 7.45 -3.99 17.12
N ASP A 42 7.92 -3.57 18.30
CA ASP A 42 8.44 -2.22 18.53
C ASP A 42 9.66 -1.88 17.66
N ASP A 43 10.44 -2.90 17.26
CA ASP A 43 11.64 -2.76 16.43
C ASP A 43 11.34 -2.79 14.92
N LEU A 44 10.06 -2.86 14.53
CA LEU A 44 9.66 -2.93 13.11
C LEU A 44 10.22 -1.75 12.30
N HIS A 45 10.30 -0.57 12.92
CA HIS A 45 10.85 0.65 12.31
C HIS A 45 12.29 0.47 11.77
N GLU A 46 13.05 -0.46 12.34
CA GLU A 46 14.42 -0.77 11.92
C GLU A 46 14.48 -1.67 10.67
N LYS A 47 13.44 -2.49 10.46
CA LYS A 47 13.38 -3.55 9.43
C LYS A 47 12.69 -3.11 8.15
N VAL A 48 11.97 -1.99 8.17
CA VAL A 48 11.17 -1.52 7.04
C VAL A 48 11.96 -0.65 6.06
N GLY A 49 11.65 -0.86 4.79
CA GLY A 49 12.24 -0.17 3.64
C GLY A 49 11.46 1.11 3.31
N THR A 50 12.19 2.20 3.05
CA THR A 50 11.60 3.52 2.78
C THR A 50 11.80 4.00 1.35
N GLY A 51 12.59 3.26 0.54
CA GLY A 51 12.92 3.64 -0.84
C GLY A 51 11.79 3.40 -1.84
N PHE A 52 10.83 2.52 -1.53
CA PHE A 52 9.67 2.20 -2.37
C PHE A 52 8.38 2.35 -1.57
N VAL A 53 7.35 2.88 -2.23
CA VAL A 53 6.01 3.05 -1.65
C VAL A 53 4.98 2.48 -2.61
N PHE A 54 4.31 1.40 -2.22
CA PHE A 54 3.29 0.72 -3.02
C PHE A 54 1.93 1.37 -2.78
N VAL A 55 1.24 1.78 -3.84
CA VAL A 55 0.02 2.59 -3.73
C VAL A 55 -1.13 1.98 -4.53
N GLY A 56 -2.16 1.52 -3.82
CA GLY A 56 -3.44 1.11 -4.38
C GLY A 56 -4.37 2.29 -4.65
N LEU A 57 -5.59 2.00 -5.14
CA LEU A 57 -6.56 3.04 -5.46
C LEU A 57 -7.30 3.52 -4.22
N ASN A 58 -8.02 2.61 -3.56
CA ASN A 58 -8.86 2.89 -2.41
C ASN A 58 -9.09 1.58 -1.64
N CYS A 59 -9.31 1.69 -0.34
CA CYS A 59 -9.72 0.55 0.45
C CYS A 59 -11.19 0.24 0.17
N ALA A 60 -11.46 -0.98 -0.31
CA ALA A 60 -12.79 -1.40 -0.76
C ALA A 60 -13.75 -1.71 0.39
N ASP A 61 -13.23 -2.00 1.58
CA ASP A 61 -13.98 -2.22 2.81
C ASP A 61 -13.34 -1.38 3.89
N GLY A 62 -14.13 -0.64 4.67
CA GLY A 62 -13.55 0.15 5.75
C GLY A 62 -12.94 -0.81 6.74
N HIS A 63 -11.61 -0.85 6.82
CA HIS A 63 -10.87 -1.69 7.76
C HIS A 63 -11.58 -1.64 9.11
N GLY A 64 -12.34 -2.69 9.44
CA GLY A 64 -13.41 -2.64 10.43
C GLY A 64 -13.01 -1.87 11.67
N ASN A 65 -13.88 -0.95 12.09
CA ASN A 65 -13.78 -0.06 13.26
C ASN A 65 -12.64 -0.40 14.24
N GLN A 66 -11.83 0.63 14.53
CA GLN A 66 -11.09 0.83 15.78
C GLN A 66 -10.92 -0.44 16.64
N ASN A 67 -9.70 -0.96 16.73
CA ASN A 67 -9.37 -1.95 17.75
C ASN A 67 -10.01 -1.51 19.08
N GLN A 68 -10.67 -2.45 19.77
CA GLN A 68 -11.53 -2.24 20.94
C GLN A 68 -10.86 -1.47 22.12
N ASP A 69 -9.58 -1.16 21.98
CA ASP A 69 -8.71 -0.48 22.95
C ASP A 69 -8.40 0.99 22.59
N GLY A 70 -9.00 1.54 21.53
CA GLY A 70 -8.80 2.95 21.12
C GLY A 70 -7.40 3.28 20.58
N LYS A 71 -6.53 2.28 20.39
CA LYS A 71 -5.21 2.42 19.78
C LYS A 71 -5.26 1.93 18.33
N ILE A 72 -5.06 2.86 17.38
CA ILE A 72 -4.80 2.48 15.99
C ILE A 72 -3.50 1.67 15.98
N LYS A 73 -3.60 0.40 15.58
CA LYS A 73 -2.45 -0.45 15.26
C LYS A 73 -2.46 -0.66 13.75
N TRP A 74 -1.29 -0.96 13.19
CA TRP A 74 -1.16 -1.42 11.81
C TRP A 74 -2.18 -2.50 11.49
N LYS A 75 -2.78 -2.42 10.30
CA LYS A 75 -3.56 -3.51 9.69
C LYS A 75 -2.91 -3.94 8.39
N ASN A 76 -2.96 -5.23 8.09
CA ASN A 76 -2.44 -5.71 6.82
C ASN A 76 -3.34 -5.23 5.67
N PHE A 77 -2.70 -4.95 4.53
CA PHE A 77 -3.38 -4.43 3.35
C PHE A 77 -4.48 -5.41 2.91
N HIS A 78 -5.73 -4.92 2.86
CA HIS A 78 -6.97 -5.61 2.42
C HIS A 78 -7.26 -7.02 2.99
N SER A 79 -6.77 -7.30 4.20
CA SER A 79 -6.68 -8.66 4.73
C SER A 79 -7.98 -9.36 5.12
N ASP A 80 -9.04 -8.63 5.41
CA ASP A 80 -10.23 -9.19 6.06
C ASP A 80 -11.25 -9.76 5.06
N TYR A 81 -10.89 -9.78 3.77
CA TYR A 81 -11.78 -10.19 2.69
C TYR A 81 -11.42 -11.56 2.09
N ARG A 82 -12.34 -12.52 2.10
CA ARG A 82 -12.14 -13.89 1.55
C ARG A 82 -11.71 -13.94 0.07
N PHE A 83 -11.99 -12.90 -0.70
CA PHE A 83 -11.55 -12.80 -2.11
C PHE A 83 -10.33 -11.90 -2.31
N GLN A 84 -9.61 -11.54 -1.23
CA GLN A 84 -8.35 -10.79 -1.30
C GLN A 84 -7.33 -11.49 -2.22
N ASN A 85 -6.49 -10.68 -2.85
CA ASN A 85 -5.45 -11.14 -3.77
C ASN A 85 -4.05 -10.64 -3.36
N ASP A 86 -3.91 -10.10 -2.15
CA ASP A 86 -2.66 -9.59 -1.56
C ASP A 86 -1.62 -10.70 -1.49
N TYR A 87 -2.04 -11.96 -1.42
CA TYR A 87 -1.11 -13.08 -1.52
C TYR A 87 -0.23 -13.07 -2.78
N LYS A 88 -0.69 -12.50 -3.90
CA LYS A 88 0.14 -12.36 -5.10
C LYS A 88 1.20 -11.29 -4.90
N LEU A 89 0.86 -10.19 -4.22
CA LEU A 89 1.81 -9.15 -3.87
C LEU A 89 2.82 -9.64 -2.84
N ARG A 90 2.36 -10.34 -1.78
CA ARG A 90 3.22 -11.07 -0.84
C ARG A 90 4.19 -11.99 -1.59
N PHE A 91 3.67 -12.84 -2.47
CA PHE A 91 4.49 -13.74 -3.27
C PHE A 91 5.45 -12.99 -4.19
N ALA A 92 5.09 -11.81 -4.72
CA ALA A 92 5.97 -11.04 -5.59
C ALA A 92 7.13 -10.38 -4.84
N LEU A 93 6.89 -9.90 -3.62
CA LEU A 93 7.86 -9.10 -2.87
C LEU A 93 8.72 -9.92 -1.89
N LYS A 94 8.23 -11.09 -1.45
CA LYS A 94 8.96 -11.96 -0.51
C LYS A 94 10.38 -12.26 -1.01
N GLU A 95 11.36 -12.21 -0.11
CA GLU A 95 12.78 -12.47 -0.40
C GLU A 95 13.35 -11.55 -1.49
N THR A 96 12.88 -10.30 -1.53
CA THR A 96 13.42 -9.26 -2.41
C THR A 96 13.73 -7.99 -1.62
N PRO A 97 14.56 -7.07 -2.15
CA PRO A 97 14.80 -5.77 -1.50
C PRO A 97 13.54 -4.90 -1.31
N TYR A 98 12.43 -5.26 -1.96
CA TYR A 98 11.15 -4.56 -1.87
C TYR A 98 10.27 -5.06 -0.71
N TRP A 99 10.64 -6.17 -0.07
CA TRP A 99 9.99 -6.63 1.16
C TRP A 99 10.16 -5.60 2.27
N GLY A 100 9.09 -5.32 3.01
CA GLY A 100 9.11 -4.28 4.04
C GLY A 100 8.95 -2.85 3.52
N SER A 101 8.68 -2.64 2.23
CA SER A 101 8.31 -1.33 1.68
C SER A 101 7.00 -0.81 2.28
N TYR A 102 6.79 0.51 2.33
CA TYR A 102 5.50 1.06 2.74
C TYR A 102 4.41 0.74 1.71
N ILE A 103 3.20 0.44 2.14
CA ILE A 103 2.04 0.18 1.28
C ILE A 103 0.81 0.92 1.80
N THR A 104 0.06 1.59 0.92
CA THR A 104 -1.12 2.38 1.28
C THR A 104 -2.07 2.51 0.08
N ASP A 105 -3.21 3.18 0.27
CA ASP A 105 -4.15 3.56 -0.80
C ASP A 105 -4.15 5.09 -0.99
N ILE A 106 -4.24 5.53 -2.25
CA ILE A 106 -4.22 6.97 -2.56
C ILE A 106 -5.52 7.67 -2.14
N ILE A 107 -6.67 7.00 -2.26
CA ILE A 107 -7.96 7.51 -1.81
C ILE A 107 -8.31 6.90 -0.46
N LYS A 108 -8.33 7.75 0.57
CA LYS A 108 -8.70 7.45 1.96
C LYS A 108 -10.17 7.77 2.20
N ASP A 109 -10.78 7.07 3.16
CA ASP A 109 -12.19 7.25 3.59
C ASP A 109 -13.24 7.16 2.48
N TYR A 110 -12.96 6.41 1.41
CA TYR A 110 -13.92 6.14 0.35
C TYR A 110 -14.04 4.63 0.13
N PHE A 111 -14.94 4.04 0.90
CA PHE A 111 -15.22 2.61 0.91
C PHE A 111 -16.17 2.28 -0.24
N GLU A 112 -15.58 1.95 -1.39
CA GLU A 112 -16.32 1.56 -2.59
C GLU A 112 -15.56 0.44 -3.32
N THR A 113 -16.26 -0.65 -3.61
CA THR A 113 -15.68 -1.84 -4.24
C THR A 113 -15.62 -1.70 -5.76
N ASP A 114 -16.47 -0.85 -6.35
CA ASP A 114 -16.48 -0.59 -7.79
C ASP A 114 -15.55 0.58 -8.15
N SER A 115 -14.38 0.23 -8.70
CA SER A 115 -13.39 1.20 -9.20
C SER A 115 -13.95 2.21 -10.22
N SER A 116 -15.03 1.87 -10.95
CA SER A 116 -15.68 2.78 -11.90
C SER A 116 -16.39 3.92 -11.18
N LYS A 117 -17.03 3.63 -10.05
CA LYS A 117 -17.67 4.64 -9.20
C LYS A 117 -16.63 5.51 -8.50
N VAL A 118 -15.55 4.91 -8.02
CA VAL A 118 -14.39 5.65 -7.48
C VAL A 118 -13.86 6.62 -8.54
N ALA A 119 -13.67 6.16 -9.78
CA ALA A 119 -13.21 7.01 -10.89
C ALA A 119 -14.19 8.14 -11.22
N LEU A 120 -15.50 7.89 -11.16
CA LEU A 120 -16.52 8.94 -11.35
C LEU A 120 -16.48 9.98 -10.23
N SER A 121 -16.34 9.56 -8.98
CA SER A 121 -16.24 10.45 -7.82
C SER A 121 -14.98 11.32 -7.89
N ILE A 122 -13.83 10.73 -8.26
CA ILE A 122 -12.57 11.43 -8.52
C ILE A 122 -12.77 12.49 -9.61
N LYS A 123 -13.42 12.13 -10.73
CA LYS A 123 -13.63 13.04 -11.86
C LYS A 123 -14.54 14.22 -11.50
N LYS A 124 -15.56 13.98 -10.67
CA LYS A 124 -16.54 14.99 -10.27
C LYS A 124 -16.06 15.89 -9.13
N ASN A 125 -15.09 15.44 -8.33
CA ASN A 125 -14.64 16.15 -7.14
C ASN A 125 -13.09 16.29 -7.08
N PRO A 126 -12.52 17.25 -7.82
CA PRO A 126 -11.07 17.50 -7.79
C PRO A 126 -10.52 17.87 -6.40
N GLU A 127 -11.31 18.57 -5.56
CA GLU A 127 -10.91 18.95 -4.21
C GLU A 127 -10.74 17.72 -3.30
N PHE A 128 -11.62 16.73 -3.45
CA PHE A 128 -11.50 15.45 -2.75
C PHE A 128 -10.19 14.73 -3.11
N VAL A 129 -9.80 14.75 -4.38
CA VAL A 129 -8.51 14.19 -4.83
C VAL A 129 -7.36 14.96 -4.21
N GLN A 130 -7.39 16.30 -4.25
CA GLN A 130 -6.32 17.13 -3.67
C GLN A 130 -6.16 16.91 -2.16
N LYS A 131 -7.26 16.76 -1.42
CA LYS A 131 -7.21 16.41 0.01
C LYS A 131 -6.45 15.10 0.23
N ASN A 132 -6.75 14.09 -0.58
CA ASN A 132 -6.10 12.79 -0.50
C ASN A 132 -4.62 12.83 -0.92
N ILE A 133 -4.27 13.63 -1.92
CA ILE A 133 -2.87 13.90 -2.26
C ILE A 133 -2.11 14.48 -1.06
N LYS A 134 -2.68 15.48 -0.37
CA LYS A 134 -2.03 16.07 0.82
C LYS A 134 -1.83 15.06 1.96
N LEU A 135 -2.80 14.17 2.18
CA LEU A 135 -2.66 13.08 3.16
C LEU A 135 -1.53 12.13 2.76
N PHE A 136 -1.43 11.80 1.47
CA PHE A 136 -0.36 10.93 0.97
C PHE A 136 1.01 11.60 1.00
N GLU A 137 1.12 12.89 0.67
CA GLU A 137 2.36 13.65 0.85
C GLU A 137 2.82 13.64 2.31
N ARG A 138 1.86 13.72 3.26
CA ARG A 138 2.17 13.60 4.68
C ARG A 138 2.67 12.21 5.06
N GLU A 139 2.13 11.14 4.49
CA GLU A 139 2.70 9.79 4.65
C GLU A 139 4.15 9.75 4.13
N LEU A 140 4.42 10.31 2.94
CA LEU A 140 5.78 10.37 2.38
C LEU A 140 6.76 11.15 3.27
N GLU A 141 6.34 12.29 3.84
CA GLU A 141 7.14 13.06 4.79
C GLU A 141 7.50 12.23 6.04
N LEU A 142 6.53 11.49 6.58
CA LEU A 142 6.73 10.65 7.76
C LEU A 142 7.62 9.44 7.44
N ILE A 143 7.48 8.82 6.27
CA ILE A 143 8.40 7.78 5.79
C ILE A 143 9.84 8.31 5.77
N GLY A 144 10.03 9.60 5.49
CA GLY A 144 11.29 10.30 5.67
C GLY A 144 12.37 9.99 4.63
N HIS A 145 12.00 9.29 3.55
CA HIS A 145 12.89 9.10 2.41
C HIS A 145 12.83 10.32 1.48
N LYS A 146 13.98 10.81 1.02
CA LYS A 146 14.05 12.05 0.22
C LYS A 146 13.31 11.91 -1.12
N ASN A 147 13.54 10.81 -1.83
CA ASN A 147 12.99 10.56 -3.17
C ASN A 147 12.53 9.11 -3.29
N PRO A 148 11.45 8.69 -2.60
CA PRO A 148 10.93 7.33 -2.74
C PRO A 148 10.39 7.12 -4.15
N VAL A 149 10.54 5.90 -4.66
CA VAL A 149 9.85 5.46 -5.88
C VAL A 149 8.42 5.09 -5.52
N ILE A 150 7.47 5.77 -6.15
CA ILE A 150 6.04 5.50 -5.96
C ILE A 150 5.62 4.41 -6.96
N VAL A 151 5.20 3.27 -6.43
CA VAL A 151 4.77 2.10 -7.20
C VAL A 151 3.25 2.05 -7.24
N ALA A 152 2.67 2.58 -8.30
CA ALA A 152 1.23 2.58 -8.50
C ALA A 152 0.73 1.18 -8.92
N MET A 153 -0.14 0.60 -8.11
CA MET A 153 -0.76 -0.70 -8.36
C MET A 153 -2.04 -0.50 -9.18
N GLY A 154 -1.94 -0.66 -10.50
CA GLY A 154 -3.06 -0.49 -11.43
C GLY A 154 -3.12 0.88 -12.12
N GLY A 155 -3.99 0.98 -13.13
CA GLY A 155 -4.04 2.17 -14.00
C GLY A 155 -4.66 3.40 -13.33
N ALA A 156 -5.68 3.20 -12.49
CA ALA A 156 -6.37 4.30 -11.83
C ALA A 156 -5.48 5.05 -10.82
N SER A 157 -4.80 4.32 -9.93
CA SER A 157 -3.83 4.90 -9.00
C SER A 157 -2.68 5.56 -9.74
N TYR A 158 -2.14 4.92 -10.80
CA TYR A 158 -1.07 5.49 -11.62
C TYR A 158 -1.45 6.84 -12.24
N ASN A 159 -2.64 6.93 -12.83
CA ASN A 159 -3.08 8.17 -13.47
C ASN A 159 -3.22 9.33 -12.47
N ILE A 160 -3.66 9.05 -11.23
CA ILE A 160 -3.73 10.05 -10.17
C ILE A 160 -2.32 10.46 -9.75
N LEU A 161 -1.48 9.48 -9.37
CA LEU A 161 -0.13 9.74 -8.86
C LEU A 161 0.73 10.46 -9.89
N GLN A 162 0.74 10.00 -11.14
CA GLN A 162 1.49 10.64 -12.22
C GLN A 162 1.03 12.09 -12.46
N ARG A 163 -0.27 12.36 -12.35
CA ARG A 163 -0.83 13.69 -12.58
C ARG A 163 -0.45 14.70 -11.49
N TYR A 164 -0.41 14.28 -10.22
CA TYR A 164 -0.23 15.19 -9.08
C TYR A 164 1.17 15.18 -8.47
N LEU A 165 1.94 14.11 -8.70
CA LEU A 165 3.24 13.89 -8.06
C LEU A 165 4.36 13.53 -9.06
N GLY A 166 4.04 13.27 -10.33
CA GLY A 166 5.01 12.79 -11.32
C GLY A 166 6.04 13.83 -11.77
N ASP A 167 5.86 15.09 -11.39
CA ASP A 167 6.84 16.18 -11.56
C ASP A 167 7.90 16.20 -10.45
N ARG A 168 7.61 15.59 -9.30
CA ARG A 168 8.45 15.61 -8.09
C ARG A 168 9.01 14.25 -7.71
N TYR A 169 8.32 13.18 -8.08
CA TYR A 169 8.67 11.81 -7.70
C TYR A 169 8.70 10.90 -8.92
N THR A 170 9.53 9.86 -8.84
CA THR A 170 9.48 8.77 -9.81
C THR A 170 8.24 7.93 -9.53
N VAL A 171 7.29 7.93 -10.47
CA VAL A 171 6.07 7.12 -10.40
C VAL A 171 6.14 6.02 -11.46
N ILE A 172 6.05 4.76 -11.03
CA ILE A 172 5.99 3.62 -11.93
C ILE A 172 4.68 2.86 -11.76
N LYS A 173 4.28 2.13 -12.79
CA LYS A 173 3.05 1.35 -12.81
C LYS A 173 3.35 -0.13 -12.80
N VAL A 174 2.77 -0.85 -11.85
CA VAL A 174 2.69 -2.31 -11.87
C VAL A 174 1.24 -2.76 -12.08
N LYS A 175 1.06 -4.02 -12.48
CA LYS A 175 -0.29 -4.60 -12.53
C LYS A 175 -0.88 -4.66 -11.13
N HIS A 176 -2.19 -4.45 -11.05
CA HIS A 176 -2.95 -4.68 -9.82
C HIS A 176 -2.87 -6.17 -9.44
N TYR A 177 -2.66 -6.48 -8.16
CA TYR A 177 -2.52 -7.86 -7.65
C TYR A 177 -3.79 -8.70 -7.86
N ALA A 178 -4.96 -8.06 -8.01
CA ALA A 178 -6.20 -8.75 -8.41
C ALA A 178 -6.29 -9.12 -9.91
N TYR A 179 -5.30 -8.76 -10.75
CA TYR A 179 -5.32 -9.11 -12.17
C TYR A 179 -5.29 -10.64 -12.38
N ARG A 180 -6.05 -11.13 -13.38
CA ARG A 180 -6.27 -12.57 -13.63
C ARG A 180 -5.07 -13.23 -14.32
N ILE A 181 -3.96 -13.35 -13.60
CA ILE A 181 -2.74 -14.11 -13.95
C ILE A 181 -2.25 -14.94 -12.75
N SER A 182 -1.33 -15.89 -12.98
CA SER A 182 -0.69 -16.66 -11.91
C SER A 182 0.19 -15.76 -11.02
N LYS A 183 0.47 -16.21 -9.79
CA LYS A 183 1.32 -15.47 -8.84
C LYS A 183 2.77 -15.41 -9.30
N GLU A 184 3.24 -16.44 -10.02
CA GLU A 184 4.57 -16.53 -10.61
C GLU A 184 4.76 -15.50 -11.72
N LYS A 185 3.81 -15.44 -12.66
CA LYS A 185 3.83 -14.44 -13.74
C LYS A 185 3.62 -13.02 -13.20
N TYR A 186 2.83 -12.88 -12.14
CA TYR A 186 2.69 -11.60 -11.45
C TYR A 186 4.03 -11.15 -10.83
N ARG A 187 4.72 -12.04 -10.10
CA ARG A 187 6.05 -11.79 -9.52
C ARG A 187 7.05 -11.36 -10.60
N GLU A 188 7.16 -12.12 -11.68
CA GLU A 188 8.04 -11.80 -12.81
C GLU A 188 7.80 -10.37 -13.31
N GLN A 189 6.56 -10.01 -13.66
CA GLN A 189 6.22 -8.70 -14.21
C GLN A 189 6.44 -7.55 -13.22
N VAL A 190 6.14 -7.77 -11.93
CA VAL A 190 6.40 -6.79 -10.88
C VAL A 190 7.90 -6.57 -10.72
N LEU A 191 8.69 -7.63 -10.62
CA LEU A 191 10.14 -7.53 -10.40
C LEU A 191 10.87 -6.95 -11.62
N ASP A 192 10.46 -7.29 -12.84
CA ASP A 192 11.03 -6.69 -14.05
C ASP A 192 10.81 -5.17 -14.07
N THR A 193 9.61 -4.73 -13.68
CA THR A 193 9.30 -3.29 -13.58
C THR A 193 10.15 -2.63 -12.50
N LEU A 194 10.19 -3.21 -11.29
CA LEU A 194 10.91 -2.62 -10.16
C LEU A 194 12.43 -2.56 -10.38
N LYS A 195 13.02 -3.56 -11.05
CA LYS A 195 14.45 -3.59 -11.39
C LYS A 195 14.83 -2.60 -12.50
N SER A 196 13.87 -2.17 -13.30
CA SER A 196 14.12 -1.19 -14.37
C SER A 196 14.31 0.25 -13.85
N VAL A 197 13.95 0.50 -12.59
CA VAL A 197 14.13 1.79 -11.94
C VAL A 197 15.51 1.86 -11.30
N LYS A 198 16.30 2.85 -11.72
CA LYS A 198 17.65 3.11 -11.20
C LYS A 198 17.62 3.94 -9.93
#